data_AF-A0A7C7DWH9-F1
#
_entry.id   AF-A0A7C7DWH9-F1
#
_cell.length_a   1.000
_cell.length_b   1.000
_cell.length_c   1.000
_cell.angle_alpha   90.00
_cell.angle_beta   90.00
_cell.angle_gamma   90.00
#
_symmetry.space_group_name_H-M   'P 1'
#
loop_
_entity.id
_entity.type
_entity.pdbx_description
1 polymer ?
#
loop_
_entity_poly.entity_id
_entity_poly.type
_entity_poly.pdbx_seq_one_letter_code
_entity_poly.pdbx_strand_id
1 'polypeptide(L)'
;TLAVLGQRAREHGAGGAVQHGASTLPEDYFNKFPEVQTLEIHLATGFMNLFLDHPAFPANLTEKLHKFLDVAAADERKPNMTDAQFYYKSRKKAMGPFKPELWAISGETKETLYQALEDQFTFFYKKLNVVNTRELIDRIVTVVEYHQPKPASTRAAGDDLGLAD
;
A
#
# COMPACT_ATOMS: atom_id res chain seq x y z
N THR A 1 -4.99 6.10 -25.98
CA THR A 1 -5.76 5.90 -24.73
C THR A 1 -5.37 4.57 -24.12
N LEU A 2 -5.74 4.31 -22.87
CA LEU A 2 -5.46 3.03 -22.20
C LEU A 2 -6.04 1.84 -22.99
N ALA A 3 -7.25 1.99 -23.54
CA ALA A 3 -7.88 1.00 -24.43
C ALA A 3 -7.02 0.67 -25.66
N VAL A 4 -6.53 1.69 -26.37
CA VAL A 4 -5.69 1.52 -27.56
C VAL A 4 -4.37 0.82 -27.21
N LEU A 5 -3.73 1.22 -26.11
CA LEU A 5 -2.49 0.57 -25.65
C LEU A 5 -2.73 -0.90 -25.29
N GLY A 6 -3.83 -1.21 -24.60
CA GLY A 6 -4.19 -2.58 -24.26
C GLY A 6 -4.46 -3.44 -25.50
N GLN A 7 -5.14 -2.89 -26.51
CA GLN A 7 -5.36 -3.58 -27.79
C GLN A 7 -4.04 -3.87 -28.50
N ARG A 8 -3.17 -2.86 -28.65
CA ARG A 8 -1.85 -3.04 -29.29
C ARG A 8 -0.98 -4.05 -28.55
N ALA A 9 -1.00 -4.03 -27.21
CA ALA A 9 -0.28 -5.01 -26.41
C ALA A 9 -0.71 -6.45 -26.73
N ARG A 10 -2.03 -6.69 -26.86
CA ARG A 10 -2.58 -7.99 -27.22
C ARG A 10 -2.23 -8.44 -28.65
N GLU A 11 -2.16 -7.51 -29.60
CA GLU A 11 -1.67 -7.79 -30.97
C GLU A 11 -0.23 -8.34 -30.98
N HIS A 12 0.57 -8.02 -29.95
CA HIS A 12 1.94 -8.48 -29.77
C HIS A 12 2.08 -9.63 -28.75
N GLY A 13 0.98 -10.26 -28.33
CA GLY A 13 1.01 -11.40 -27.41
C GLY A 13 1.16 -11.03 -25.92
N ALA A 14 1.12 -9.75 -25.56
CA ALA A 14 1.05 -9.32 -24.16
C ALA A 14 -0.41 -9.28 -23.65
N GLY A 15 -0.62 -9.32 -22.34
CA GLY A 15 -1.96 -9.39 -21.74
C GLY A 15 -2.79 -8.10 -21.86
N GLY A 16 -2.15 -6.94 -21.92
CA GLY A 16 -2.82 -5.63 -21.95
C GLY A 16 -1.95 -4.51 -21.37
N ALA A 17 -2.58 -3.38 -21.05
CA ALA A 17 -1.88 -2.21 -20.52
C ALA A 17 -1.93 -2.16 -18.99
N VAL A 18 -0.85 -1.63 -18.38
CA VAL A 18 -0.72 -1.40 -16.94
C VAL A 18 -0.84 0.09 -16.64
N GLN A 19 -1.65 0.46 -15.65
CA GLN A 19 -1.78 1.85 -15.20
C GLN A 19 -1.05 2.07 -13.87
N HIS A 20 -0.01 2.91 -13.91
CA HIS A 20 0.64 3.43 -12.72
C HIS A 20 -0.06 4.69 -12.18
N GLY A 21 0.09 4.95 -10.88
CA GLY A 21 -0.32 6.24 -10.29
C GLY A 21 -1.83 6.47 -10.25
N ALA A 22 -2.65 5.41 -10.26
CA ALA A 22 -4.10 5.52 -10.27
C ALA A 22 -4.69 6.09 -8.95
N SER A 23 -3.91 6.14 -7.87
CA SER A 23 -4.36 6.60 -6.55
C SER A 23 -4.82 8.07 -6.47
N THR A 24 -4.61 8.88 -7.51
CA THR A 24 -5.07 10.28 -7.55
C THR A 24 -6.35 10.47 -8.39
N LEU A 25 -6.89 9.40 -8.96
CA LEU A 25 -8.12 9.46 -9.74
C LEU A 25 -9.34 9.56 -8.83
N PRO A 26 -10.41 10.23 -9.28
CA PRO A 26 -11.70 10.15 -8.61
C PRO A 26 -12.19 8.69 -8.51
N GLU A 27 -12.89 8.37 -7.43
CA GLU A 27 -13.41 7.04 -7.14
C GLU A 27 -14.27 6.44 -8.26
N ASP A 28 -15.04 7.28 -8.96
CA ASP A 28 -15.91 6.87 -10.07
C ASP A 28 -15.16 6.61 -11.39
N TYR A 29 -13.85 6.77 -11.41
CA TYR A 29 -13.04 6.42 -12.58
C TYR A 29 -12.55 4.97 -12.51
N PHE A 30 -12.60 4.32 -11.34
CA PHE A 30 -12.04 2.99 -11.17
C PHE A 30 -12.82 1.90 -11.93
N ASN A 31 -14.13 2.04 -12.12
CA ASN A 31 -14.90 1.12 -12.97
C ASN A 31 -14.57 1.23 -14.46
N LYS A 32 -13.87 2.29 -14.89
CA LYS A 32 -13.40 2.40 -16.27
C LYS A 32 -12.27 1.42 -16.59
N PHE A 33 -11.47 1.01 -15.61
CA PHE A 33 -10.36 0.10 -15.85
C PHE A 33 -10.81 -1.27 -16.41
N PRO A 34 -11.81 -1.95 -15.80
CA PRO A 34 -12.39 -3.16 -16.38
C PRO A 34 -13.07 -2.93 -17.74
N GLU A 35 -13.82 -1.83 -17.89
CA GLU A 35 -14.52 -1.49 -19.15
C GLU A 35 -13.55 -1.42 -20.35
N VAL A 36 -12.33 -0.92 -20.14
CA VAL A 36 -11.30 -0.81 -21.18
C VAL A 36 -10.29 -1.96 -21.18
N GLN A 37 -10.56 -3.03 -20.42
CA GLN A 37 -9.70 -4.21 -20.30
C GLN A 37 -8.26 -3.87 -19.93
N THR A 38 -8.12 -3.01 -18.91
CA THR A 38 -6.82 -2.72 -18.27
C THR A 38 -6.34 -4.00 -17.59
N LEU A 39 -5.08 -4.36 -17.80
CA LEU A 39 -4.53 -5.60 -17.27
C LEU A 39 -4.26 -5.48 -15.77
N GLU A 40 -3.66 -4.37 -15.35
CA GLU A 40 -3.19 -4.16 -13.99
C GLU A 40 -3.20 -2.68 -13.64
N ILE A 41 -3.48 -2.37 -12.37
CA ILE A 41 -3.34 -1.02 -11.83
C ILE A 41 -2.53 -1.05 -10.54
N HIS A 42 -1.71 -0.02 -10.33
CA HIS A 42 -0.91 0.11 -9.11
C HIS A 42 -1.53 1.11 -8.16
N LEU A 43 -1.86 0.64 -6.96
CA LEU A 43 -2.40 1.42 -5.84
C LEU A 43 -1.49 1.24 -4.63
N ALA A 44 -0.91 2.34 -4.15
CA ALA A 44 0.01 2.29 -3.01
C ALA A 44 -0.16 3.51 -2.12
N THR A 45 0.11 4.71 -2.65
CA THR A 45 0.11 5.96 -1.87
C THR A 45 -1.19 6.20 -1.12
N GLY A 46 -2.34 5.88 -1.73
CA GLY A 46 -3.65 6.01 -1.08
C GLY A 46 -3.79 5.18 0.19
N PHE A 47 -3.38 3.90 0.15
CA PHE A 47 -3.41 3.02 1.32
C PHE A 47 -2.44 3.44 2.41
N MET A 48 -1.22 3.87 2.02
CA MET A 48 -0.24 4.39 2.98
C MET A 48 -0.78 5.64 3.70
N ASN A 49 -1.40 6.57 2.95
CA ASN A 49 -1.99 7.76 3.55
C ASN A 49 -3.16 7.40 4.45
N LEU A 50 -4.08 6.55 3.99
CA LEU A 50 -5.20 6.07 4.79
C LEU A 50 -4.73 5.49 6.13
N PHE A 51 -3.65 4.71 6.12
CA PHE A 51 -3.09 4.09 7.32
C PHE A 51 -2.41 5.10 8.26
N LEU A 52 -1.53 5.96 7.73
CA LEU A 52 -0.71 6.88 8.54
C LEU A 52 -1.48 8.11 9.01
N ASP A 53 -2.48 8.55 8.24
CA ASP A 53 -3.30 9.72 8.56
C ASP A 53 -4.58 9.33 9.34
N HIS A 54 -4.78 8.04 9.64
CA HIS A 54 -5.94 7.57 10.41
C HIS A 54 -5.95 8.13 11.83
N PRO A 55 -7.09 8.61 12.39
CA PRO A 55 -7.15 9.16 13.75
C PRO A 55 -6.68 8.21 14.86
N ALA A 56 -6.87 6.91 14.67
CA ALA A 56 -6.41 5.88 15.60
C ALA A 56 -4.91 5.56 15.49
N PHE A 57 -4.20 6.10 14.49
CA PHE A 57 -2.77 5.83 14.33
C PHE A 57 -1.99 6.39 15.55
N PRO A 58 -1.08 5.62 16.18
CA PRO A 58 -0.44 6.04 17.43
C PRO A 58 0.34 7.35 17.29
N ALA A 59 -0.09 8.39 18.01
CA ALA A 59 0.53 9.72 17.94
C ALA A 59 2.03 9.71 18.30
N ASN A 60 2.43 8.88 19.26
CA ASN A 60 3.83 8.69 19.62
C ASN A 60 4.67 8.11 18.45
N LEU A 61 4.07 7.27 17.60
CA LEU A 61 4.72 6.74 16.41
C LEU A 61 4.81 7.81 15.32
N THR A 62 3.76 8.60 15.11
CA THR A 62 3.79 9.78 14.22
C THR A 62 4.93 10.72 14.56
N GLU A 63 5.11 11.06 15.84
CA GLU A 63 6.22 11.91 16.29
C GLU A 63 7.60 11.30 15.98
N LYS A 64 7.77 9.99 16.20
CA LYS A 64 9.04 9.30 15.89
C LYS A 64 9.32 9.31 14.39
N LEU A 65 8.29 9.09 13.56
CA LEU A 65 8.40 9.15 12.10
C LEU A 65 8.83 10.56 11.67
N HIS A 66 8.20 11.61 12.20
CA HIS A 66 8.54 13.00 11.87
C HIS A 66 9.99 13.33 12.24
N LYS A 67 10.42 13.02 13.47
CA LYS A 67 11.82 13.25 13.91
C LYS A 67 12.83 12.52 13.03
N PHE A 68 12.51 11.29 12.60
CA PHE A 68 13.36 10.57 11.66
C PHE A 68 13.43 11.29 10.30
N LEU A 69 12.29 11.73 9.77
CA LEU A 69 12.21 12.40 8.47
C LEU A 69 12.91 13.76 8.46
N ASP A 70 12.88 14.50 9.57
CA ASP A 70 13.59 15.77 9.72
C ASP A 70 15.10 15.63 9.46
N VAL A 71 15.67 14.45 9.72
CA VAL A 71 17.08 14.14 9.46
C VAL A 71 17.25 13.39 8.13
N ALA A 72 16.52 12.29 7.92
CA ALA A 72 16.72 11.38 6.79
C ALA A 72 16.20 11.93 5.45
N ALA A 73 15.36 12.96 5.49
CA ALA A 73 14.83 13.63 4.31
C ALA A 73 15.06 15.14 4.34
N ALA A 74 16.02 15.63 5.14
CA ALA A 74 16.32 17.05 5.28
C ALA A 74 16.58 17.73 3.92
N ASP A 75 17.21 17.00 2.99
CA ASP A 75 17.50 17.42 1.62
C ASP A 75 16.25 17.67 0.76
N GLU A 76 15.11 17.10 1.12
CA GLU A 76 13.84 17.28 0.41
C GLU A 76 13.03 18.49 0.89
N ARG A 77 13.41 19.12 2.00
CA ARG A 77 12.69 20.25 2.59
C ARG A 77 12.99 21.54 1.80
N LYS A 78 11.94 22.23 1.37
CA LYS A 78 12.05 23.49 0.61
C LYS A 78 11.71 24.69 1.49
N PRO A 79 12.28 25.89 1.24
CA PRO A 79 12.02 27.08 2.06
C PRO A 79 10.54 27.48 2.17
N ASN A 80 9.73 27.18 1.16
CA ASN A 80 8.31 27.50 1.10
C ASN A 80 7.39 26.32 1.43
N MET A 81 7.93 25.21 1.93
CA MET A 81 7.18 24.00 2.23
C MET A 81 6.77 23.99 3.70
N THR A 82 5.49 23.75 3.98
CA THR A 82 5.02 23.56 5.36
C THR A 82 5.45 22.21 5.90
N ASP A 83 5.46 22.03 7.22
CA ASP A 83 5.81 20.76 7.85
C ASP A 83 4.88 19.63 7.42
N ALA A 84 3.57 19.92 7.34
CA ALA A 84 2.59 18.97 6.84
C ALA A 84 2.91 18.51 5.40
N GLN A 85 3.27 19.44 4.50
CA GLN A 85 3.66 19.10 3.14
C GLN A 85 4.97 18.30 3.10
N PHE A 86 5.94 18.66 3.94
CA PHE A 86 7.21 17.97 4.05
C PHE A 86 7.03 16.52 4.49
N TYR A 87 6.36 16.27 5.61
CA TYR A 87 6.09 14.93 6.12
C TYR A 87 5.20 14.13 5.16
N TYR A 88 4.21 14.77 4.52
CA TYR A 88 3.39 14.13 3.50
C TYR A 88 4.21 13.57 2.34
N LYS A 89 5.19 14.34 1.86
CA LYS A 89 6.01 13.95 0.70
C LYS A 89 7.09 12.93 1.06
N SER A 90 7.70 13.04 2.24
CA SER A 90 8.87 12.27 2.63
C SER A 90 8.53 10.95 3.35
N ARG A 91 7.30 10.78 3.87
CA ARG A 91 6.86 9.61 4.69
C ARG A 91 7.24 8.23 4.15
N LYS A 92 7.32 8.05 2.83
CA LYS A 92 7.74 6.78 2.21
C LYS A 92 9.14 6.33 2.66
N LYS A 93 10.04 7.27 2.98
CA LYS A 93 11.40 6.98 3.49
C LYS A 93 11.37 6.33 4.87
N ALA A 94 10.29 6.49 5.63
CA ALA A 94 10.14 5.90 6.95
C ALA A 94 9.61 4.45 6.94
N MET A 95 8.98 4.01 5.84
CA MET A 95 8.32 2.68 5.77
C MET A 95 9.29 1.51 6.00
N GLY A 96 10.52 1.60 5.50
CA GLY A 96 11.55 0.59 5.74
C GLY A 96 12.09 0.63 7.17
N PRO A 97 12.66 1.77 7.61
CA PRO A 97 13.26 1.91 8.94
C PRO A 97 12.31 1.62 10.11
N PHE A 98 11.02 1.95 9.98
CA PHE A 98 9.99 1.72 11.01
C PHE A 98 9.14 0.47 10.78
N LYS A 99 9.53 -0.41 9.84
CA LYS A 99 8.75 -1.61 9.55
C LYS A 99 8.43 -2.44 10.81
N PRO A 100 9.38 -2.68 11.75
CA PRO A 100 9.07 -3.41 12.99
C PRO A 100 8.00 -2.73 13.83
N GLU A 101 8.09 -1.42 14.05
CA GLU A 101 7.16 -0.64 14.86
C GLU A 101 5.77 -0.59 14.22
N LEU A 102 5.71 -0.43 12.90
CA LEU A 102 4.45 -0.46 12.14
C LEU A 102 3.78 -1.85 12.21
N TRP A 103 4.58 -2.92 12.20
CA TRP A 103 4.08 -4.29 12.35
C TRP A 103 3.69 -4.66 13.78
N ALA A 104 4.30 -4.00 14.77
CA ALA A 104 4.06 -4.23 16.19
C ALA A 104 2.79 -3.55 16.71
N ILE A 105 2.09 -2.74 15.90
CA ILE A 105 0.79 -2.18 16.27
C ILE A 105 -0.18 -3.35 16.52
N SER A 106 -0.78 -3.39 17.71
CA SER A 106 -1.61 -4.50 18.19
C SER A 106 -2.90 -4.02 18.85
N GLY A 107 -3.74 -4.97 19.30
CA GLY A 107 -5.00 -4.70 19.98
C GLY A 107 -6.03 -3.94 19.12
N GLU A 108 -6.92 -3.21 19.81
CA GLU A 108 -8.02 -2.45 19.21
C GLU A 108 -7.54 -1.42 18.16
N THR A 109 -6.34 -0.84 18.35
CA THR A 109 -5.75 0.07 17.38
C THR A 109 -5.48 -0.62 16.05
N LYS A 110 -4.90 -1.84 16.08
CA LYS A 110 -4.65 -2.61 14.87
C LYS A 110 -5.94 -2.95 14.14
N GLU A 111 -6.93 -3.45 14.89
CA GLU A 111 -8.24 -3.82 14.34
C GLU A 111 -8.90 -2.63 13.64
N THR A 112 -8.92 -1.47 14.29
CA THR A 112 -9.47 -0.23 13.72
C THR A 112 -8.76 0.19 12.43
N LEU A 113 -7.42 0.20 12.43
CA LEU A 113 -6.64 0.57 11.24
C LEU A 113 -6.84 -0.41 10.09
N TYR A 114 -6.93 -1.70 10.40
CA TYR A 114 -7.06 -2.75 9.40
C TYR A 114 -8.46 -2.78 8.83
N GLN A 115 -9.50 -2.51 9.63
CA GLN A 115 -10.86 -2.35 9.12
C GLN A 115 -10.94 -1.22 8.08
N ALA A 116 -10.32 -0.06 8.35
CA ALA A 116 -10.27 1.03 7.38
C ALA A 116 -9.59 0.62 6.05
N LEU A 117 -8.50 -0.15 6.13
CA LEU A 117 -7.84 -0.72 4.95
C LEU A 117 -8.74 -1.72 4.22
N GLU A 118 -9.39 -2.63 4.94
CA GLU A 118 -10.31 -3.64 4.39
C GLU A 118 -11.51 -3.02 3.68
N ASP A 119 -12.09 -1.96 4.24
CA ASP A 119 -13.17 -1.19 3.62
C ASP A 119 -12.69 -0.58 2.29
N GLN A 120 -11.49 -0.01 2.28
CA GLN A 120 -10.88 0.55 1.07
C GLN A 120 -10.58 -0.52 0.02
N PHE A 121 -10.06 -1.69 0.43
CA PHE A 121 -9.87 -2.83 -0.48
C PHE A 121 -11.20 -3.30 -1.06
N THR A 122 -12.23 -3.43 -0.23
CA THR A 122 -13.58 -3.83 -0.64
C THR A 122 -14.17 -2.87 -1.66
N PHE A 123 -14.01 -1.56 -1.44
CA PHE A 123 -14.38 -0.53 -2.41
C PHE A 123 -13.72 -0.78 -3.77
N PHE A 124 -12.39 -0.93 -3.80
CA PHE A 124 -11.66 -1.17 -5.04
C PHE A 124 -12.05 -2.49 -5.69
N TYR A 125 -12.25 -3.55 -4.91
CA TYR A 125 -12.62 -4.85 -5.46
C TYR A 125 -13.95 -4.81 -6.21
N LYS A 126 -14.93 -4.08 -5.67
CA LYS A 126 -16.22 -3.84 -6.33
C LYS A 126 -16.05 -3.00 -7.58
N LYS A 127 -15.36 -1.86 -7.50
CA LYS A 127 -15.15 -0.95 -8.65
C LYS A 127 -14.35 -1.62 -9.78
N LEU A 128 -13.38 -2.47 -9.45
CA LEU A 128 -12.53 -3.17 -10.41
C LEU A 128 -13.13 -4.50 -10.90
N ASN A 129 -14.36 -4.83 -10.48
CA ASN A 129 -15.05 -6.05 -10.88
C ASN A 129 -14.23 -7.34 -10.63
N VAL A 130 -13.54 -7.41 -9.49
CA VAL A 130 -12.79 -8.62 -9.06
C VAL A 130 -13.56 -9.44 -8.02
N VAL A 131 -14.79 -9.05 -7.70
CA VAL A 131 -15.70 -9.81 -6.84
C VAL A 131 -16.09 -11.15 -7.47
N ASN A 132 -16.35 -12.16 -6.64
CA ASN A 132 -16.78 -13.50 -7.07
C ASN A 132 -15.78 -14.22 -7.99
N THR A 133 -14.48 -13.91 -7.90
CA THR A 133 -13.43 -14.51 -8.75
C THR A 133 -12.69 -15.67 -8.08
N ARG A 134 -13.04 -16.06 -6.84
CA ARG A 134 -12.32 -17.08 -6.09
C ARG A 134 -12.24 -18.42 -6.84
N GLU A 135 -13.37 -18.91 -7.33
CA GLU A 135 -13.43 -20.18 -8.08
C GLU A 135 -12.60 -20.12 -9.37
N LEU A 136 -12.57 -18.96 -10.04
CA LEU A 136 -11.75 -18.76 -11.22
C LEU A 136 -10.26 -18.85 -10.86
N ILE A 137 -9.85 -18.16 -9.79
CA ILE A 137 -8.47 -18.19 -9.28
C ILE A 137 -8.05 -19.62 -8.95
N ASP A 138 -8.89 -20.38 -8.23
CA ASP A 138 -8.60 -21.77 -7.84
C ASP A 138 -8.39 -22.71 -9.02
N ARG A 139 -9.06 -22.44 -10.15
CA ARG A 139 -8.93 -23.24 -11.36
C ARG A 139 -7.69 -22.90 -12.18
N ILE A 140 -7.21 -21.66 -12.13
CA ILE A 140 -6.16 -21.16 -13.04
C ILE A 140 -4.80 -21.00 -12.34
N VAL A 141 -4.79 -20.75 -11.03
CA VAL A 141 -3.57 -20.49 -10.25
C VAL A 141 -3.20 -21.75 -9.49
N THR A 142 -2.05 -22.33 -9.82
CA THR A 142 -1.42 -23.35 -8.97
C THR A 142 -0.63 -22.66 -7.87
N VAL A 143 -1.08 -22.79 -6.63
CA VAL A 143 -0.35 -22.25 -5.46
C VAL A 143 0.88 -23.11 -5.23
N VAL A 144 2.06 -22.50 -5.29
CA VAL A 144 3.32 -23.14 -4.94
C VAL A 144 3.69 -22.71 -3.53
N GLU A 145 3.74 -23.66 -2.60
CA GLU A 145 4.24 -23.39 -1.26
C GLU A 145 5.76 -23.22 -1.31
N TYR A 146 6.25 -22.09 -0.78
CA TYR A 146 7.66 -21.73 -0.83
C TYR A 146 8.13 -21.27 0.53
N HIS A 147 8.91 -22.12 1.21
CA HIS A 147 9.49 -21.80 2.51
C HIS A 147 10.84 -21.11 2.33
N GLN A 148 10.94 -19.86 2.79
CA GLN A 148 12.21 -19.15 2.90
C GLN A 148 12.70 -19.21 4.35
N PRO A 149 13.99 -19.51 4.61
CA PRO A 149 14.55 -19.33 5.93
C PRO A 149 14.48 -17.86 6.32
N LYS A 150 14.30 -17.60 7.62
CA LYS A 150 14.33 -16.24 8.18
C LYS A 150 15.66 -15.57 7.78
N PRO A 151 15.66 -14.36 7.19
CA PRO A 151 16.89 -13.69 6.77
C PRO A 151 17.85 -13.45 7.94
N ALA A 152 19.15 -13.68 7.73
CA ALA A 152 20.18 -13.39 8.75
C ALA A 152 20.25 -11.89 9.13
N SER A 153 19.82 -11.01 8.21
CA SER A 153 19.75 -9.56 8.41
C SER A 153 18.52 -9.09 9.19
N THR A 154 17.66 -10.01 9.64
CA THR A 154 16.63 -9.63 10.61
C THR A 154 17.38 -9.03 11.79
N ARG A 155 17.22 -7.73 12.03
CA ARG A 155 17.62 -7.14 13.32
C ARG A 155 17.05 -8.10 14.34
N ALA A 156 17.88 -8.64 15.22
CA ALA A 156 17.34 -9.23 16.42
C ALA A 156 16.42 -8.14 16.97
N ALA A 157 15.10 -8.35 16.88
CA ALA A 157 14.25 -7.85 17.92
C ALA A 157 14.93 -8.44 19.14
N GLY A 158 15.67 -7.59 19.88
CA GLY A 158 16.03 -7.94 21.23
C GLY A 158 14.73 -8.42 21.82
N ASP A 159 14.73 -9.72 22.10
CA ASP A 159 13.93 -10.40 23.08
C ASP A 159 12.53 -9.82 23.14
N ASP A 160 11.61 -10.46 22.42
CA ASP A 160 10.25 -10.70 22.88
C ASP A 160 9.94 -9.91 24.17
N LEU A 161 9.56 -8.63 24.02
CA LEU A 161 9.38 -7.70 25.14
C LEU A 161 8.10 -8.05 25.93
N GLY A 162 7.72 -9.32 25.99
CA GLY A 162 6.49 -9.80 26.63
C GLY A 162 5.25 -9.18 25.98
N LEU A 163 5.17 -9.17 24.65
CA LEU A 163 3.98 -8.69 23.92
C LEU A 163 3.17 -9.82 23.30
N ALA A 164 3.40 -11.05 23.74
CA ALA A 164 2.56 -12.20 23.49
C ALA A 164 2.11 -12.78 24.85
N ASP A 165 1.23 -12.01 25.50
CA ASP A 165 0.32 -12.50 26.52
C ASP A 165 -1.09 -12.45 25.94
#